data_AF-A0A3D4GRN9-F1
#
_entry.id   AF-A0A3D4GRN9-F1
#
_cell.length_a   1.000
_cell.length_b   1.000
_cell.length_c   1.000
_cell.angle_alpha   90.00
_cell.angle_beta   90.00
_cell.angle_gamma   90.00
#
_symmetry.space_group_name_H-M   'P 1'
#
loop_
_entity.id
_entity.type
_entity.pdbx_description
1 polymer ?
#
loop_
_entity_poly.entity_id
_entity_poly.type
_entity_poly.pdbx_seq_one_letter_code
_entity_poly.pdbx_strand_id
1 'polypeptide(L)'
;MKPEQFARNLTSGLAQACGGHPITTLLMAATALGATNVEILERANSAEVGGGSDYFVEYGAAAIYADRSISSFELSEIEKACLGEIARDAVKEAISGGDPPTIRHDLPNLRQLGGAFVTLYCNGDLRGCIGNTHGREPLDRTVQKMAAAAATSHPRFTPL
;
A
#
# COMPACT_ATOMS: atom_id res chain seq x y z
N MET A 1 13.58 -11.38 -16.83
CA MET A 1 13.64 -11.46 -18.31
C MET A 1 14.20 -10.14 -18.84
N LYS A 2 15.19 -10.14 -19.75
CA LYS A 2 15.72 -8.89 -20.33
C LYS A 2 14.82 -8.40 -21.48
N PRO A 3 14.32 -7.15 -21.47
CA PRO A 3 13.37 -6.67 -22.48
C PRO A 3 13.88 -6.83 -23.92
N GLU A 4 15.15 -6.50 -24.16
CA GLU A 4 15.78 -6.62 -25.49
C GLU A 4 15.87 -8.07 -26.00
N GLN A 5 16.09 -9.03 -25.09
CA GLN A 5 16.16 -10.44 -25.46
C GLN A 5 14.77 -10.95 -25.84
N PHE A 6 13.74 -10.53 -25.11
CA PHE A 6 12.36 -10.85 -25.45
C PHE A 6 11.96 -10.26 -26.80
N ALA A 7 12.32 -8.99 -27.07
CA ALA A 7 12.11 -8.35 -28.37
C ALA A 7 12.78 -9.13 -29.52
N ARG A 8 14.05 -9.52 -29.35
CA ARG A 8 14.77 -10.33 -30.35
C ARG A 8 14.10 -11.66 -30.62
N ASN A 9 13.62 -12.33 -29.56
CA ASN A 9 12.92 -13.62 -29.69
C ASN A 9 11.58 -13.48 -30.43
N LEU A 10 10.85 -12.37 -30.25
CA LEU A 10 9.63 -12.09 -31.01
C LEU A 10 9.93 -11.90 -32.50
N THR A 11 10.96 -11.11 -32.83
CA THR A 11 11.34 -10.85 -34.23
C THR A 11 11.89 -12.09 -34.93
N SER A 12 12.62 -12.96 -34.21
CA SER A 12 13.19 -14.19 -34.77
C SER A 12 12.20 -15.36 -34.80
N GLY A 13 10.99 -15.21 -34.25
CA GLY A 13 10.00 -16.28 -34.15
C GLY A 13 10.30 -17.32 -33.08
N LEU A 14 11.32 -17.11 -32.23
CA LEU A 14 11.62 -17.97 -31.08
C LEU A 14 10.63 -17.80 -29.92
N ALA A 15 9.86 -16.71 -29.92
CA ALA A 15 8.76 -16.47 -29.01
C ALA A 15 7.57 -15.89 -29.77
N GLN A 16 6.36 -16.22 -29.32
CA GLN A 16 5.14 -15.63 -29.82
C GLN A 16 4.24 -15.26 -28.65
N ALA A 17 3.68 -14.05 -28.72
CA ALA A 17 2.67 -13.59 -27.79
C ALA A 17 1.76 -12.61 -28.52
N CYS A 18 0.44 -12.79 -28.38
CA CYS A 18 -0.51 -11.76 -28.80
C CYS A 18 -0.26 -10.53 -27.92
N GLY A 19 0.26 -9.46 -28.51
CA GLY A 19 0.73 -8.29 -27.75
C GLY A 19 2.20 -8.35 -27.30
N GLY A 20 3.05 -9.19 -27.91
CA GLY A 20 4.47 -9.28 -27.57
C GLY A 20 5.23 -7.94 -27.62
N HIS A 21 4.93 -7.08 -28.60
CA HIS A 21 5.54 -5.74 -28.67
C HIS A 21 5.08 -4.83 -27.51
N PRO A 22 3.77 -4.69 -27.21
CA PRO A 22 3.31 -4.04 -25.98
C PRO A 22 3.94 -4.58 -24.69
N ILE A 23 4.10 -5.90 -24.55
CA ILE A 23 4.77 -6.52 -23.40
C ILE A 23 6.24 -6.07 -23.34
N THR A 24 6.93 -6.03 -24.48
CA THR A 24 8.30 -5.51 -24.57
C THR A 24 8.36 -4.06 -24.11
N THR A 25 7.45 -3.20 -24.57
CA THR A 25 7.38 -1.80 -24.16
C THR A 25 7.16 -1.66 -22.66
N LEU A 26 6.25 -2.45 -22.08
CA LEU A 26 6.00 -2.46 -20.63
C LEU A 26 7.26 -2.87 -19.86
N LEU A 27 7.94 -3.93 -20.30
CA LEU A 27 9.19 -4.39 -19.69
C LEU A 27 10.28 -3.30 -19.74
N MET A 28 10.45 -2.63 -20.88
CA MET A 28 11.42 -1.53 -21.02
C MET A 28 11.07 -0.35 -20.11
N ALA A 29 9.81 0.07 -20.08
CA ALA A 29 9.34 1.16 -19.23
C ALA A 29 9.53 0.85 -17.74
N ALA A 30 9.14 -0.35 -17.31
CA ALA A 30 9.30 -0.78 -15.93
C ALA A 30 10.77 -0.86 -15.50
N THR A 31 11.66 -1.39 -16.36
CA THR A 31 13.11 -1.37 -16.11
C THR A 31 13.65 0.07 -16.03
N ALA A 32 13.20 0.97 -16.90
CA ALA A 32 13.60 2.39 -16.83
C ALA A 32 13.10 3.09 -15.55
N LEU A 33 11.99 2.62 -14.97
CA LEU A 33 11.46 3.07 -13.68
C LEU A 33 12.11 2.38 -12.47
N GLY A 34 13.10 1.51 -12.70
CA GLY A 34 13.90 0.87 -11.64
C GLY A 34 13.47 -0.56 -11.27
N ALA A 35 12.57 -1.20 -12.01
CA ALA A 35 12.27 -2.62 -11.80
C ALA A 35 13.48 -3.50 -12.17
N THR A 36 13.81 -4.43 -11.29
CA THR A 36 14.96 -5.35 -11.40
C THR A 36 14.53 -6.79 -11.68
N ASN A 37 13.27 -7.13 -11.35
CA ASN A 37 12.75 -8.48 -11.35
C ASN A 37 11.50 -8.60 -12.23
N VAL A 38 11.37 -9.78 -12.83
CA VAL A 38 10.18 -10.21 -13.55
C VAL A 38 9.90 -11.64 -13.16
N GLU A 39 8.73 -11.89 -12.58
CA GLU A 39 8.28 -13.21 -12.13
C GLU A 39 6.99 -13.58 -12.86
N ILE A 40 6.91 -14.82 -13.34
CA ILE A 40 5.67 -15.36 -13.88
C ILE A 40 4.86 -15.90 -12.70
N LEU A 41 3.72 -15.28 -12.41
CA LEU A 41 2.87 -15.64 -11.28
C LEU A 41 2.05 -16.89 -11.59
N GLU A 42 1.50 -16.94 -12.80
CA GLU A 42 0.62 -18.02 -13.22
C GLU A 42 0.68 -18.17 -14.74
N ARG A 43 0.48 -19.41 -15.20
CA ARG A 43 0.28 -19.74 -16.62
C ARG A 43 -0.83 -20.77 -16.72
N ALA A 44 -1.63 -20.61 -17.76
CA ALA A 44 -2.70 -21.53 -18.11
C ALA A 44 -2.75 -21.67 -19.63
N ASN A 45 -3.46 -22.67 -20.13
CA ASN A 45 -3.71 -22.78 -21.56
C ASN A 45 -5.16 -23.21 -21.85
N SER A 46 -5.61 -22.97 -23.08
CA SER A 46 -6.99 -23.29 -23.47
C SER A 46 -7.30 -24.79 -23.51
N ALA A 47 -6.29 -25.67 -23.52
CA ALA A 47 -6.53 -27.12 -23.45
C ALA A 47 -6.96 -27.57 -22.04
N GLU A 48 -6.54 -26.87 -20.99
CA GLU A 48 -6.90 -27.17 -19.60
C GLU A 48 -8.39 -27.01 -19.30
N VAL A 49 -9.12 -26.27 -20.14
CA VAL A 49 -10.56 -25.99 -19.99
C VAL A 49 -11.43 -26.81 -20.95
N GLY A 50 -10.84 -27.77 -21.68
CA GLY A 50 -11.56 -28.72 -22.56
C GLY A 50 -11.29 -28.62 -24.06
N GLY A 51 -10.25 -27.87 -24.48
CA GLY A 51 -9.80 -27.82 -25.87
C GLY A 51 -8.93 -29.02 -26.28
N GLY A 52 -8.93 -29.37 -27.56
CA GLY A 52 -8.05 -30.41 -28.11
C GLY A 52 -6.57 -30.05 -27.98
N SER A 53 -5.70 -31.07 -27.87
CA SER A 53 -4.26 -30.91 -27.62
C SER A 53 -3.45 -30.34 -28.79
N ASP A 54 -4.01 -30.37 -30.01
CA ASP A 54 -3.28 -30.03 -31.24
C ASP A 54 -3.26 -28.52 -31.54
N TYR A 55 -4.10 -27.74 -30.86
CA TYR A 55 -4.12 -26.29 -30.95
C TYR A 55 -4.59 -25.68 -29.62
N PHE A 56 -3.70 -24.94 -28.95
CA PHE A 56 -4.02 -24.25 -27.71
C PHE A 56 -3.41 -22.85 -27.66
N VAL A 57 -4.07 -21.96 -26.90
CA VAL A 57 -3.62 -20.60 -26.61
C VAL A 57 -3.10 -20.58 -25.16
N GLU A 58 -1.91 -20.05 -24.96
CA GLU A 58 -1.32 -19.87 -23.63
C GLU A 58 -1.70 -18.48 -23.06
N TYR A 59 -2.04 -18.46 -21.78
CA TYR A 59 -2.29 -17.27 -20.99
C TYR A 59 -1.28 -17.22 -19.84
N GLY A 60 -0.85 -16.02 -19.46
CA GLY A 60 0.09 -15.85 -18.38
C GLY A 60 -0.10 -14.54 -17.63
N ALA A 61 0.16 -14.57 -16.32
CA ALA A 61 0.26 -13.42 -15.45
C ALA A 61 1.71 -13.26 -15.01
N ALA A 62 2.20 -12.02 -15.00
CA ALA A 62 3.56 -11.70 -14.59
C ALA A 62 3.61 -10.46 -13.69
N ALA A 63 4.47 -10.50 -12.68
CA ALA A 63 4.83 -9.35 -11.86
C ALA A 63 6.16 -8.77 -12.34
N ILE A 64 6.23 -7.44 -12.45
CA ILE A 64 7.46 -6.69 -12.73
C ILE A 64 7.69 -5.76 -11.53
N TYR A 65 8.78 -5.95 -10.81
CA TYR A 65 9.02 -5.25 -9.55
C TYR A 65 10.50 -4.95 -9.33
N ALA A 66 10.77 -4.02 -8.43
CA ALA A 66 12.12 -3.73 -7.96
C ALA A 66 12.32 -4.40 -6.59
N ASP A 67 13.51 -4.91 -6.32
CA ASP A 67 13.93 -5.19 -4.96
C ASP A 67 14.12 -3.87 -4.23
N ARG A 68 13.02 -3.30 -3.75
CA ARG A 68 13.11 -2.34 -2.67
C ARG A 68 13.44 -3.14 -1.43
N SER A 69 14.55 -2.84 -0.77
CA SER A 69 14.58 -3.08 0.67
C SER A 69 13.41 -2.25 1.20
N ILE A 70 12.32 -2.93 1.49
CA ILE A 70 11.32 -2.37 2.39
C ILE A 70 12.11 -2.31 3.69
N SER A 71 12.75 -1.17 3.96
CA SER A 71 13.21 -0.88 5.31
C SER A 71 11.96 -1.10 6.15
N SER A 72 11.96 -2.14 6.99
CA SER A 72 10.80 -2.42 7.82
C SER A 72 10.54 -1.14 8.60
N PHE A 73 9.44 -0.47 8.28
CA PHE A 73 9.02 0.69 9.02
C PHE A 73 8.51 0.16 10.36
N GLU A 74 9.44 0.02 11.29
CA GLU A 74 9.18 -0.44 12.64
C GLU A 74 9.21 0.75 13.57
N LEU A 75 8.09 0.95 14.26
CA LEU A 75 8.01 1.92 15.35
C LEU A 75 8.60 1.29 16.60
N SER A 76 9.55 1.98 17.21
CA SER A 76 10.02 1.69 18.56
C SER A 76 8.90 1.85 19.58
N GLU A 77 9.05 1.26 20.77
CA GLU A 77 8.08 1.42 21.86
C GLU A 77 7.89 2.89 22.28
N ILE A 78 8.96 3.70 22.19
CA ILE A 78 8.91 5.15 22.46
C ILE A 78 8.03 5.85 21.43
N GLU A 79 8.17 5.50 20.15
CA GLU A 79 7.37 6.07 19.07
C GLU A 79 5.90 5.66 19.17
N LYS A 80 5.62 4.39 19.51
CA LYS A 80 4.25 3.92 19.75
C LYS A 80 3.60 4.66 20.92
N ALA A 81 4.32 4.83 22.03
CA ALA A 81 3.84 5.57 23.19
C ALA A 81 3.52 7.02 22.82
N CYS A 82 4.43 7.69 22.10
CA CYS A 82 4.25 9.08 21.64
C CYS A 82 3.01 9.24 20.74
N LEU A 83 2.81 8.34 19.76
CA LEU A 83 1.59 8.33 18.94
C LEU A 83 0.32 8.11 19.79
N GLY A 84 0.41 7.26 20.82
CA GLY A 84 -0.67 7.04 21.77
C GLY A 84 -1.03 8.29 22.57
N GLU A 85 -0.04 9.08 23.00
CA GLU A 85 -0.24 10.37 23.68
C GLU A 85 -0.88 11.39 22.74
N ILE A 86 -0.34 11.54 21.52
CA ILE A 86 -0.89 12.43 20.49
C ILE A 86 -2.37 12.09 20.23
N ALA A 87 -2.70 10.80 20.09
CA ALA A 87 -4.08 10.37 19.87
C ALA A 87 -4.98 10.72 21.07
N ARG A 88 -4.53 10.48 22.31
CA ARG A 88 -5.30 10.78 23.52
C ARG A 88 -5.57 12.27 23.67
N ASP A 89 -4.56 13.11 23.46
CA ASP A 89 -4.72 14.56 23.60
C ASP A 89 -5.59 15.14 22.47
N ALA A 90 -5.46 14.61 21.26
CA ALA A 90 -6.34 14.96 20.14
C ALA A 90 -7.81 14.61 20.43
N VAL A 91 -8.07 13.44 21.03
CA VAL A 91 -9.43 13.07 21.46
C VAL A 91 -9.96 14.04 22.52
N LYS A 92 -9.18 14.34 23.57
CA LYS A 92 -9.58 15.24 24.66
C LYS A 92 -9.96 16.64 24.17
N GLU A 93 -9.15 17.23 23.31
CA GLU A 93 -9.45 18.57 22.76
C GLU A 93 -10.66 18.52 21.82
N ALA A 94 -10.75 17.48 20.96
CA ALA A 94 -11.85 17.36 20.02
C ALA A 94 -13.22 17.23 20.71
N ILE A 95 -13.31 16.46 21.81
CA ILE A 95 -14.56 16.35 22.59
C ILE A 95 -14.87 17.62 23.38
N SER A 96 -13.86 18.42 23.71
CA SER A 96 -14.02 19.68 24.42
C SER A 96 -14.34 20.86 23.49
N GLY A 97 -14.33 20.64 22.17
CA GLY A 97 -14.49 21.69 21.16
C GLY A 97 -13.27 22.61 21.04
N GLY A 98 -12.10 22.17 21.54
CA GLY A 98 -10.85 22.91 21.50
C GLY A 98 -10.10 22.76 20.18
N ASP A 99 -9.03 23.56 20.04
CA ASP A 99 -8.12 23.46 18.91
C ASP A 99 -7.21 22.23 19.02
N PRO A 100 -6.76 21.64 17.89
CA PRO A 100 -5.82 20.52 17.92
C PRO A 100 -4.55 20.84 18.72
N PRO A 101 -4.10 19.97 19.64
CA PRO A 101 -2.89 20.19 20.41
C PRO A 101 -1.66 20.42 19.53
N THR A 102 -0.72 21.24 19.99
CA THR A 102 0.59 21.33 19.33
C THR A 102 1.37 20.03 19.55
N ILE A 103 1.71 19.33 18.46
CA ILE A 103 2.54 18.13 18.50
C ILE A 103 3.99 18.50 18.84
N ARG A 104 4.60 17.85 19.83
CA ARG A 104 5.99 18.08 20.26
C ARG A 104 6.73 16.76 20.52
N HIS A 105 7.66 16.40 19.64
CA HIS A 105 8.63 15.31 19.82
C HIS A 105 9.80 15.47 18.85
N ASP A 106 10.92 14.80 19.13
CA ASP A 106 12.11 14.76 18.25
C ASP A 106 12.28 13.43 17.52
N LEU A 107 11.21 12.62 17.43
CA LEU A 107 11.18 11.32 16.76
C LEU A 107 11.02 11.47 15.23
N PRO A 108 12.06 11.18 14.40
CA PRO A 108 12.02 11.46 12.97
C PRO A 108 11.08 10.52 12.20
N ASN A 109 10.89 9.27 12.65
CA ASN A 109 10.00 8.34 11.95
C ASN A 109 8.53 8.78 11.98
N LEU A 110 8.13 9.49 13.03
CA LEU A 110 6.76 10.03 13.14
C LEU A 110 6.51 11.21 12.19
N ARG A 111 7.57 11.84 11.68
CA ARG A 111 7.47 12.93 10.69
C ARG A 111 7.44 12.40 9.25
N GLN A 112 7.62 11.09 9.05
CA GLN A 112 7.52 10.48 7.73
C GLN A 112 6.05 10.38 7.29
N LEU A 113 5.83 10.41 5.98
CA LEU A 113 4.49 10.23 5.41
C LEU A 113 3.95 8.84 5.77
N GLY A 114 2.79 8.79 6.43
CA GLY A 114 2.23 7.55 6.94
C GLY A 114 0.71 7.58 7.03
N GLY A 115 0.08 6.51 6.57
CA GLY A 115 -1.33 6.24 6.82
C GLY A 115 -1.51 5.67 8.22
N ALA A 116 -2.64 5.97 8.88
CA ALA A 116 -2.96 5.43 10.19
C ALA A 116 -4.46 5.25 10.35
N PHE A 117 -4.83 4.31 11.22
CA PHE A 117 -6.18 4.13 11.73
C PHE A 117 -6.14 4.30 13.25
N VAL A 118 -7.06 5.11 13.78
CA VAL A 118 -7.24 5.25 15.22
C VAL A 118 -8.57 4.60 15.59
N THR A 119 -8.49 3.66 16.53
CA THR A 119 -9.64 2.95 17.06
C THR A 119 -9.82 3.29 18.53
N LEU A 120 -11.03 3.70 18.90
CA LEU A 120 -11.41 4.05 20.26
C LEU A 120 -12.27 2.92 20.83
N TYR A 121 -11.96 2.52 22.07
CA TYR A 121 -12.74 1.57 22.84
C TYR A 121 -13.20 2.20 24.15
N CYS A 122 -14.45 1.96 24.53
CA CYS A 122 -15.01 2.35 25.82
C CYS A 122 -15.55 1.11 26.50
N ASN A 123 -15.05 0.78 27.69
CA ASN A 123 -15.42 -0.43 28.45
C ASN A 123 -15.29 -1.74 27.64
N GLY A 124 -14.33 -1.80 26.70
CA GLY A 124 -14.12 -2.95 25.82
C GLY A 124 -14.91 -2.92 24.52
N ASP A 125 -15.89 -2.02 24.37
CA ASP A 125 -16.71 -1.89 23.18
C ASP A 125 -16.13 -0.87 22.18
N LEU A 126 -16.23 -1.20 20.89
CA LEU A 126 -15.83 -0.30 19.81
C LEU A 126 -16.66 0.98 19.86
N ARG A 127 -15.98 2.12 19.87
CA ARG A 127 -16.62 3.44 19.97
C ARG A 127 -16.33 4.39 18.82
N GLY A 128 -15.31 4.07 18.01
CA GLY A 128 -14.96 4.80 16.81
C GLY A 128 -13.76 4.15 16.12
N CYS A 129 -13.74 4.16 14.79
CA CYS A 129 -12.59 3.74 14.01
C CYS A 129 -12.51 4.57 12.72
N ILE A 130 -11.53 5.46 12.62
CA ILE A 130 -11.32 6.28 11.42
C ILE A 130 -9.84 6.23 11.06
N GLY A 131 -9.56 6.17 9.75
CA GLY A 131 -8.21 6.12 9.23
C GLY A 131 -8.16 6.28 7.73
N ASN A 132 -6.93 6.32 7.22
CA ASN A 132 -6.65 6.22 5.80
C ASN A 132 -5.41 5.35 5.57
N THR A 133 -5.39 4.64 4.46
CA THR A 133 -4.24 3.81 4.03
C THR A 133 -3.17 4.63 3.31
N HIS A 134 -3.54 5.79 2.77
CA HIS A 134 -2.64 6.64 2.01
C HIS A 134 -1.96 7.68 2.90
N GLY A 135 -0.67 7.49 3.19
CA GLY A 135 0.15 8.47 3.91
C GLY A 135 0.39 9.75 3.11
N ARG A 136 -0.58 10.66 3.13
CA ARG A 136 -0.48 11.99 2.50
C ARG A 136 0.12 13.05 3.42
N GLU A 137 0.19 12.74 4.71
CA GLU A 137 0.71 13.62 5.75
C GLU A 137 1.67 12.86 6.67
N PRO A 138 2.52 13.60 7.42
CA PRO A 138 3.31 13.03 8.51
C PRO A 138 2.47 12.16 9.46
N LEU A 139 3.02 11.01 9.89
CA LEU A 139 2.31 10.02 10.70
C LEU A 139 1.76 10.61 12.01
N ASP A 140 2.52 11.48 12.68
CA ASP A 140 2.09 12.22 13.87
C ASP A 140 0.79 13.02 13.63
N ARG A 141 0.72 13.76 12.52
CA ARG A 141 -0.44 14.55 12.11
C ARG A 141 -1.59 13.66 11.65
N THR A 142 -1.30 12.59 10.93
CA THR A 142 -2.31 11.60 10.54
C THR A 142 -2.98 11.03 11.79
N VAL A 143 -2.21 10.58 12.79
CA VAL A 143 -2.75 10.05 14.04
C VAL A 143 -3.58 11.09 14.79
N GLN A 144 -3.09 12.33 14.93
CA GLN A 144 -3.86 13.42 15.56
C GLN A 144 -5.23 13.62 14.89
N LYS A 145 -5.26 13.74 13.56
CA LYS A 145 -6.50 13.97 12.80
C LYS A 145 -7.45 12.78 12.88
N MET A 146 -6.93 11.57 12.72
CA MET A 146 -7.74 10.35 12.76
C MET A 146 -8.31 10.11 14.15
N ALA A 147 -7.58 10.47 15.22
CA ALA A 147 -8.05 10.37 16.59
C ALA A 147 -9.21 11.33 16.87
N ALA A 148 -9.08 12.61 16.51
CA ALA A 148 -10.15 13.59 16.64
C ALA A 148 -11.40 13.18 15.85
N ALA A 149 -11.22 12.72 14.60
CA ALA A 149 -12.32 12.26 13.76
C ALA A 149 -12.98 11.00 14.32
N ALA A 150 -12.21 10.03 14.83
CA ALA A 150 -12.75 8.82 15.44
C ALA A 150 -13.64 9.12 16.65
N ALA A 151 -13.37 10.20 17.38
CA ALA A 151 -14.16 10.64 18.52
C ALA A 151 -15.44 11.39 18.13
N THR A 152 -15.39 12.25 17.09
CA THR A 152 -16.46 13.23 16.83
C THR A 152 -17.24 13.01 15.53
N SER A 153 -16.67 12.29 14.56
CA SER A 153 -17.14 12.30 13.17
C SER A 153 -17.53 10.91 12.64
N HIS A 154 -17.52 9.88 13.48
CA HIS A 154 -17.80 8.51 13.03
C HIS A 154 -19.32 8.30 12.85
N PRO A 155 -19.85 8.05 11.64
CA PRO A 155 -21.30 8.07 11.37
C PRO A 155 -22.11 7.00 12.10
N ARG A 156 -21.48 5.88 12.47
CA ARG A 156 -22.13 4.80 13.25
C ARG A 156 -22.30 5.09 14.74
N PHE A 157 -21.62 6.09 15.30
CA PHE A 157 -21.64 6.37 16.73
C PHE A 157 -21.94 7.84 16.97
N THR A 158 -22.60 8.17 18.08
CA THR A 158 -22.71 9.58 18.51
C THR A 158 -21.31 10.14 18.80
N PRO A 159 -21.07 11.45 18.72
CA PRO A 159 -19.82 12.03 19.22
C PRO A 159 -19.57 11.59 20.67
N LEU A 160 -18.30 11.35 21.01
CA LEU A 160 -17.86 11.02 22.37
C LEU A 160 -18.05 12.18 23.34
#